data_AF-A0A2H0Z683-F1
#
_entry.id   AF-A0A2H0Z683-F1
#
_cell.length_a   1.000
_cell.length_b   1.000
_cell.length_c   1.000
_cell.angle_alpha   90.00
_cell.angle_beta   90.00
_cell.angle_gamma   90.00
#
_symmetry.space_group_name_H-M   'P 1'
#
loop_
_entity.id
_entity.type
_entity.pdbx_description
1 polymer ?
#
loop_
_entity_poly.entity_id
_entity_poly.type
_entity_poly.pdbx_seq_one_letter_code
_entity_poly.pdbx_strand_id
1 'polypeptide(L)'
;MKTKQLFWGVLFLTLGVAYLLVEVMYVHLAIGGFYHYWPLSLILIGLAVLSNNNYAKLTFSGLSGLVVALVIFSFFSKSWLPWNNWDDKIHKFSTSEQFVEPFDNKVKMVNATFKIGAGSIEISGNDSNLVKVKSGGMKDLFSVDTDKQDNNFDFDISMENVHLNLNEDNHRRLEVGFNNKPNYTFNFEFGAADVNMDLSSL
;
A
#
# COMPACT_ATOMS: atom_id res chain seq x y z
N MET A 1 9.71 -41.53 -15.24
CA MET A 1 8.71 -40.82 -14.42
C MET A 1 7.93 -39.88 -15.33
N LYS A 2 6.61 -39.75 -15.18
CA LYS A 2 5.84 -38.86 -16.07
C LYS A 2 6.23 -37.42 -15.72
N THR A 3 6.93 -36.73 -16.62
CA THR A 3 7.35 -35.32 -16.47
C THR A 3 6.21 -34.41 -16.02
N LYS A 4 5.00 -34.66 -16.50
CA LYS A 4 3.78 -33.97 -16.06
C LYS A 4 3.55 -34.04 -14.55
N GLN A 5 3.80 -35.19 -13.91
CA GLN A 5 3.61 -35.36 -12.47
C GLN A 5 4.67 -34.61 -11.65
N LEU A 6 5.88 -34.47 -12.19
CA LEU A 6 6.96 -33.76 -11.51
C LEU A 6 6.72 -32.24 -11.46
N PHE A 7 6.25 -31.65 -12.57
CA PHE A 7 5.83 -30.24 -12.59
C PHE A 7 4.81 -29.93 -11.50
N TRP A 8 3.68 -30.67 -11.49
CA TRP A 8 2.61 -30.45 -10.52
C TRP A 8 3.07 -30.72 -9.09
N GLY A 9 3.86 -31.78 -8.87
CA GLY A 9 4.40 -32.10 -7.55
C GLY A 9 5.28 -30.99 -6.99
N VAL A 10 6.23 -30.48 -7.77
CA VAL A 10 7.10 -29.37 -7.35
C VAL A 10 6.28 -28.11 -7.12
N LEU A 11 5.33 -27.80 -8.00
CA LEU A 11 4.47 -26.62 -7.88
C LEU A 11 3.71 -26.60 -6.54
N PHE A 12 2.99 -27.67 -6.22
CA PHE A 12 2.20 -27.73 -4.98
C PHE A 12 3.08 -27.81 -3.73
N LEU A 13 4.22 -28.50 -3.81
CA LEU A 13 5.18 -28.56 -2.71
C LEU A 13 5.73 -27.16 -2.40
N THR A 14 6.17 -26.42 -3.41
CA THR A 14 6.71 -25.07 -3.23
C THR A 14 5.63 -24.10 -2.72
N LEU A 15 4.40 -24.16 -3.24
CA LEU A 15 3.29 -23.35 -2.73
C LEU A 15 3.00 -23.63 -1.26
N GLY A 16 2.92 -24.90 -0.86
CA GLY A 16 2.66 -25.28 0.52
C GLY A 16 3.77 -24.82 1.48
N VAL A 17 5.04 -25.00 1.09
CA VAL A 17 6.18 -24.52 1.88
C VAL A 17 6.17 -22.99 2.00
N ALA A 18 5.92 -22.28 0.91
CA ALA A 18 5.86 -20.82 0.91
C ALA A 18 4.73 -20.30 1.80
N TYR A 19 3.55 -20.93 1.74
CA TYR A 19 2.43 -20.59 2.61
C TYR A 19 2.75 -20.81 4.09
N LEU A 20 3.37 -21.94 4.44
CA LEU A 20 3.79 -22.20 5.83
C LEU A 20 4.81 -21.17 6.32
N LEU A 21 5.78 -20.80 5.48
CA LEU A 21 6.80 -19.81 5.85
C LEU A 21 6.19 -18.43 6.16
N VAL A 22 5.26 -17.97 5.32
CA VAL A 22 4.68 -16.62 5.47
C VAL A 22 3.60 -16.59 6.55
N GLU A 23 2.65 -17.54 6.54
CA GLU A 23 1.47 -17.48 7.41
C GLU A 23 1.67 -18.18 8.75
N VAL A 24 2.46 -19.26 8.81
CA VAL A 24 2.66 -20.01 10.06
C VAL A 24 3.92 -19.55 10.79
N MET A 25 5.00 -19.30 10.05
CA MET A 25 6.29 -18.89 10.63
C MET A 25 6.50 -17.37 10.63
N TYR A 26 5.56 -16.59 10.10
CA TYR A 26 5.63 -15.12 10.02
C TYR A 26 6.92 -14.60 9.35
N VAL A 27 7.48 -15.36 8.40
CA VAL A 27 8.70 -14.96 7.69
C VAL A 27 8.36 -13.91 6.63
N HIS A 28 9.00 -12.74 6.72
CA HIS A 28 8.90 -11.71 5.70
C HIS A 28 9.69 -12.11 4.44
N LEU A 29 8.98 -12.56 3.41
CA LEU A 29 9.56 -12.85 2.11
C LEU A 29 9.38 -11.66 1.17
N ALA A 30 10.48 -11.08 0.67
CA ALA A 30 10.49 -9.98 -0.30
C ALA A 30 10.27 -10.49 -1.75
N ILE A 31 9.20 -11.24 -1.95
CA ILE A 31 8.90 -11.93 -3.22
C ILE A 31 7.93 -11.15 -4.13
N GLY A 32 7.52 -9.95 -3.74
CA GLY A 32 6.53 -9.15 -4.48
C GLY A 32 6.89 -8.81 -5.92
N GLY A 33 8.17 -8.78 -6.27
CA GLY A 33 8.61 -8.51 -7.64
C GLY A 33 8.59 -9.73 -8.56
N PHE A 34 8.41 -10.94 -8.02
CA PHE A 34 8.66 -12.18 -8.77
C PHE A 34 7.62 -12.47 -9.86
N TYR A 35 6.45 -11.83 -9.84
CA TYR A 35 5.45 -11.99 -10.90
C TYR A 35 5.96 -11.60 -12.30
N HIS A 36 6.93 -10.68 -12.40
CA HIS A 36 7.54 -10.28 -13.68
C HIS A 36 8.26 -11.42 -14.39
N TYR A 37 8.67 -12.46 -13.65
CA TYR A 37 9.37 -13.62 -14.20
C TYR A 37 8.43 -14.69 -14.76
N TRP A 38 7.12 -14.42 -14.90
CA TRP A 38 6.19 -15.35 -15.56
C TRP A 38 6.64 -15.81 -16.97
N PRO A 39 7.32 -14.99 -17.82
CA PRO A 39 7.77 -15.46 -19.13
C PRO A 39 8.86 -16.53 -19.03
N LEU A 40 9.63 -16.55 -17.93
CA LEU A 40 10.69 -17.54 -17.70
C LEU A 40 10.11 -18.96 -17.64
N SER A 41 8.92 -19.12 -17.05
CA SER A 41 8.21 -20.40 -17.00
C SER A 41 7.89 -20.93 -18.40
N LEU A 42 7.46 -20.05 -19.32
CA LEU A 42 7.19 -20.43 -20.71
C LEU A 42 8.47 -20.86 -21.44
N ILE A 43 9.57 -20.14 -21.22
CA ILE A 43 10.88 -20.50 -21.80
C ILE A 43 11.32 -21.88 -21.30
N LEU A 44 11.23 -22.14 -19.99
CA LEU A 44 11.59 -23.42 -19.39
C LEU A 44 10.70 -24.57 -19.87
N ILE A 45 9.40 -24.34 -19.99
CA ILE A 45 8.47 -25.33 -20.57
C ILE A 45 8.83 -25.62 -22.02
N GLY A 46 9.12 -24.58 -22.82
CA GLY A 46 9.58 -24.73 -24.20
C GLY A 46 10.86 -25.57 -24.31
N LEU A 47 11.85 -25.28 -23.46
CA LEU A 47 13.10 -26.06 -23.38
C LEU A 47 12.86 -27.51 -22.95
N ALA A 48 11.92 -27.76 -22.03
CA ALA A 48 11.54 -29.12 -21.63
C ALA A 48 10.91 -29.91 -22.78
N VAL A 49 10.13 -29.25 -23.64
CA VAL A 49 9.50 -29.89 -24.80
C VAL A 49 10.50 -30.18 -25.91
N LEU A 50 11.44 -29.25 -26.17
CA LEU A 50 12.46 -29.36 -27.21
C LEU A 50 13.59 -30.33 -26.86
N SER A 51 13.89 -30.49 -25.58
CA SER A 51 14.95 -31.40 -25.14
C SER A 51 14.60 -32.84 -25.49
N ASN A 52 15.55 -33.63 -26.00
CA ASN A 52 15.35 -35.07 -26.23
C ASN A 52 15.89 -35.93 -25.08
N ASN A 53 16.67 -35.32 -24.17
CA ASN A 53 17.26 -36.01 -23.03
C ASN A 53 16.27 -36.01 -21.84
N ASN A 54 15.97 -37.20 -21.34
CA ASN A 54 15.05 -37.41 -20.23
C ASN A 54 15.45 -36.64 -18.96
N TYR A 55 16.75 -36.51 -18.66
CA TYR A 55 17.24 -35.74 -17.50
C TYR A 55 16.98 -34.25 -17.67
N ALA A 56 17.25 -33.70 -18.86
CA ALA A 56 16.99 -32.30 -19.15
C ALA A 56 15.48 -31.98 -19.15
N LYS A 57 14.63 -32.90 -19.62
CA LYS A 57 13.17 -32.73 -19.49
C LYS A 57 12.75 -32.65 -18.02
N LEU A 58 13.33 -33.47 -17.15
CA LEU A 58 13.02 -33.47 -15.72
C LEU A 58 13.47 -32.19 -15.04
N THR A 59 14.69 -31.71 -15.31
CA THR A 59 15.19 -30.46 -14.71
C THR A 59 14.37 -29.26 -15.15
N PHE A 60 14.14 -29.07 -16.45
CA PHE A 60 13.35 -27.94 -16.94
C PHE A 60 11.88 -28.00 -16.49
N SER A 61 11.30 -29.20 -16.42
CA SER A 61 9.95 -29.39 -15.88
C SER A 61 9.87 -29.11 -14.38
N GLY A 62 10.92 -29.41 -13.61
CA GLY A 62 10.97 -29.10 -12.18
C GLY A 62 11.18 -27.61 -11.93
N LEU A 63 12.15 -27.00 -12.63
CA LEU A 63 12.42 -25.57 -12.54
C LEU A 63 11.20 -24.74 -12.94
N SER A 64 10.51 -25.10 -14.02
CA SER A 64 9.28 -24.41 -14.41
C SER A 64 8.19 -24.52 -13.34
N GLY A 65 8.01 -25.68 -12.71
CA GLY A 65 7.06 -25.84 -11.59
C GLY A 65 7.39 -24.93 -10.40
N LEU A 66 8.68 -24.81 -10.08
CA LEU A 66 9.17 -23.91 -9.02
C LEU A 66 8.91 -22.45 -9.37
N VAL A 67 9.26 -22.01 -10.57
CA VAL A 67 9.06 -20.61 -11.00
C VAL A 67 7.57 -20.28 -11.06
N VAL A 68 6.72 -21.17 -11.59
CA VAL A 68 5.27 -20.98 -11.59
C VAL A 68 4.73 -20.86 -10.17
N ALA A 69 5.16 -21.72 -9.24
CA ALA A 69 4.74 -21.63 -7.84
C ALA A 69 5.11 -20.28 -7.22
N LEU A 70 6.34 -19.79 -7.44
CA LEU A 70 6.77 -18.48 -6.93
C LEU A 70 6.00 -17.33 -7.57
N VAL A 71 5.71 -17.40 -8.88
CA VAL A 71 4.90 -16.38 -9.57
C VAL A 71 3.48 -16.36 -8.99
N ILE A 72 2.81 -17.51 -8.90
CA ILE A 72 1.48 -17.62 -8.30
C ILE A 72 1.50 -17.09 -6.88
N PHE A 73 2.46 -17.52 -6.07
CA PHE A 73 2.59 -17.06 -4.69
C PHE A 73 2.85 -15.54 -4.61
N SER A 74 3.63 -14.97 -5.53
CA SER A 74 3.86 -13.53 -5.65
C SER A 74 2.62 -12.74 -6.08
N PHE A 75 1.67 -13.36 -6.79
CA PHE A 75 0.37 -12.75 -7.09
C PHE A 75 -0.51 -12.65 -5.85
N PHE A 76 -0.44 -13.65 -4.94
CA PHE A 76 -1.23 -13.68 -3.71
C PHE A 76 -0.53 -13.07 -2.50
N SER A 77 0.79 -12.91 -2.55
CA SER A 77 1.53 -12.27 -1.47
C SER A 77 1.09 -10.82 -1.38
N LYS A 78 0.80 -10.35 -0.16
CA LYS A 78 0.38 -8.97 0.15
C LYS A 78 1.38 -7.87 -0.24
N SER A 79 2.42 -8.21 -1.01
CA SER A 79 3.43 -7.32 -1.58
C SER A 79 2.92 -6.39 -2.69
N TRP A 80 1.61 -6.37 -2.96
CA TRP A 80 0.98 -5.34 -3.80
C TRP A 80 0.80 -4.02 -3.05
N LEU A 81 1.08 -4.01 -1.74
CA LEU A 81 1.33 -2.79 -1.00
C LEU A 81 2.77 -2.33 -1.32
N PRO A 82 2.96 -1.09 -1.80
CA PRO A 82 4.29 -0.53 -2.00
C PRO A 82 5.04 -0.59 -0.68
N TRP A 83 6.03 -1.48 -0.61
CA TRP A 83 6.92 -1.60 0.54
C TRP A 83 7.97 -0.50 0.43
N ASN A 84 7.61 0.71 0.85
CA ASN A 84 8.60 1.73 1.18
C ASN A 84 9.27 1.30 2.49
N ASN A 85 10.54 0.93 2.39
CA ASN A 85 11.43 0.85 3.55
C ASN A 85 11.72 2.27 4.02
N TRP A 86 10.89 2.79 4.92
CA TRP A 86 11.34 3.77 5.92
C TRP A 86 10.98 3.21 7.29
N ASP A 87 11.97 3.27 8.18
CA ASP A 87 11.93 2.77 9.55
C ASP A 87 11.12 3.75 10.43
N ASP A 88 9.96 4.15 9.93
CA ASP A 88 9.05 5.04 10.62
C ASP A 88 7.99 4.20 11.30
N LYS A 89 7.61 4.62 12.50
CA LYS A 89 6.58 3.99 13.31
C LYS A 89 5.22 4.14 12.60
N ILE A 90 4.95 3.32 11.60
CA ILE A 90 3.68 3.32 10.88
C ILE A 90 2.61 2.82 11.86
N HIS A 91 1.93 3.75 12.50
CA HIS A 91 0.69 3.50 13.20
C HIS A 91 -0.39 3.22 12.13
N LYS A 92 -0.61 1.95 11.82
CA LYS A 92 -1.78 1.53 11.02
C LYS A 92 -3.04 1.76 11.83
N PHE A 93 -3.64 2.94 11.71
CA PHE A 93 -4.94 3.23 12.30
C PHE A 93 -6.04 2.60 11.45
N SER A 94 -6.69 1.55 11.98
CA SER A 94 -8.02 1.13 11.52
C SER A 94 -9.01 2.23 11.94
N THR A 95 -9.49 3.04 11.00
CA THR A 95 -10.16 4.29 11.33
C THR A 95 -11.60 4.03 11.81
N SER A 96 -11.80 4.12 13.12
CA SER A 96 -13.09 4.50 13.69
C SER A 96 -12.89 5.84 14.41
N GLU A 97 -13.46 6.89 13.83
CA GLU A 97 -13.63 8.24 14.40
C GLU A 97 -12.37 9.13 14.45
N GLN A 98 -12.55 10.34 13.90
CA GLN A 98 -11.73 11.56 13.93
C GLN A 98 -10.26 11.45 14.41
N PHE A 99 -9.29 11.77 13.54
CA PHE A 99 -7.91 12.01 13.96
C PHE A 99 -7.78 13.42 14.53
N VAL A 100 -7.13 13.53 15.70
CA VAL A 100 -6.90 14.81 16.38
C VAL A 100 -5.50 14.82 16.95
N GLU A 101 -4.67 15.76 16.49
CA GLU A 101 -3.35 16.03 17.06
C GLU A 101 -3.41 17.31 17.89
N PRO A 102 -3.19 17.27 19.23
CA PRO A 102 -3.27 18.44 20.08
C PRO A 102 -2.13 19.44 19.79
N PHE A 103 -2.41 20.74 19.94
CA PHE A 103 -1.41 21.78 19.73
C PHE A 103 -0.36 21.82 20.85
N ASP A 104 0.91 21.76 20.45
CA ASP A 104 2.07 21.96 21.32
C ASP A 104 2.80 23.24 20.89
N ASN A 105 3.03 24.16 21.83
CA ASN A 105 3.69 25.45 21.61
C ASN A 105 5.12 25.33 21.04
N LYS A 106 5.72 24.14 21.03
CA LYS A 106 7.03 23.88 20.42
C LYS A 106 6.97 23.83 18.89
N VAL A 107 5.82 23.45 18.32
CA VAL A 107 5.65 23.36 16.86
C VAL A 107 5.54 24.75 16.27
N LYS A 108 6.46 25.10 15.36
CA LYS A 108 6.52 26.41 14.69
C LYS A 108 6.25 26.32 13.20
N MET A 109 6.56 25.18 12.58
CA MET A 109 6.29 24.93 11.18
C MET A 109 5.53 23.63 10.99
N VAL A 110 4.53 23.67 10.12
CA VAL A 110 3.75 22.51 9.70
C VAL A 110 3.91 22.36 8.20
N ASN A 111 4.39 21.21 7.76
CA ASN A 111 4.37 20.83 6.35
C ASN A 111 3.21 19.86 6.15
N ALA A 112 2.18 20.30 5.44
CA ALA A 112 0.98 19.53 5.21
C ALA A 112 0.89 19.10 3.74
N THR A 113 0.95 17.80 3.50
CA THR A 113 0.87 17.18 2.17
C THR A 113 -0.45 16.44 2.02
N PHE A 114 -1.15 16.70 0.92
CA PHE A 114 -2.42 16.06 0.59
C PHE A 114 -2.30 15.31 -0.73
N LYS A 115 -2.51 13.99 -0.71
CA LYS A 115 -2.49 13.13 -1.89
C LYS A 115 -3.84 12.45 -2.05
N ILE A 116 -4.74 13.07 -2.81
CA ILE A 116 -6.13 12.62 -2.91
C ILE A 116 -6.52 12.43 -4.36
N GLY A 117 -6.80 11.18 -4.73
CA GLY A 117 -7.15 10.81 -6.10
C GLY A 117 -8.53 11.31 -6.53
N ALA A 118 -9.56 11.13 -5.70
CA ALA A 118 -10.92 11.58 -5.98
C ALA A 118 -11.76 11.74 -4.69
N GLY A 119 -12.65 12.73 -4.66
CA GLY A 119 -13.54 13.00 -3.51
C GLY A 119 -13.80 14.48 -3.28
N SER A 120 -14.55 14.82 -2.23
CA SER A 120 -14.74 16.22 -1.79
C SER A 120 -13.92 16.49 -0.52
N ILE A 121 -13.15 17.57 -0.53
CA ILE A 121 -12.23 17.93 0.55
C ILE A 121 -12.52 19.35 0.99
N GLU A 122 -12.59 19.56 2.30
CA GLU A 122 -12.69 20.86 2.94
C GLU A 122 -11.50 21.08 3.87
N ILE A 123 -10.80 22.18 3.68
CA ILE A 123 -9.68 22.60 4.52
C ILE A 123 -10.01 23.95 5.14
N SER A 124 -9.92 24.05 6.47
CA SER A 124 -10.22 25.27 7.21
C SER A 124 -9.13 25.60 8.23
N GLY A 125 -8.82 26.88 8.40
CA GLY A 125 -8.05 27.36 9.54
C GLY A 125 -8.91 27.60 10.80
N ASN A 126 -8.24 27.88 11.92
CA ASN A 126 -8.83 28.24 13.23
C ASN A 126 -9.33 27.07 14.10
N ASP A 127 -8.70 25.89 14.03
CA ASP A 127 -8.92 24.82 15.01
C ASP A 127 -8.10 25.05 16.29
N SER A 128 -8.61 24.61 17.44
CA SER A 128 -7.89 24.63 18.72
C SER A 128 -6.75 23.62 18.79
N ASN A 129 -6.86 22.53 18.03
CA ASN A 129 -5.85 21.47 17.89
C ASN A 129 -4.82 21.85 16.84
N LEU A 130 -3.70 21.14 16.76
CA LEU A 130 -2.69 21.35 15.71
C LEU A 130 -3.28 20.99 14.35
N VAL A 131 -3.81 19.77 14.27
CA VAL A 131 -4.53 19.24 13.11
C VAL A 131 -5.71 18.40 13.57
N LYS A 132 -6.84 18.52 12.88
CA LYS A 132 -8.02 17.68 13.07
C LYS A 132 -8.52 17.17 11.74
N VAL A 133 -8.74 15.87 11.61
CA VAL A 133 -9.25 15.23 10.38
C VAL A 133 -10.54 14.48 10.70
N LYS A 134 -11.58 14.72 9.91
CA LYS A 134 -12.85 13.96 9.96
C LYS A 134 -13.14 13.35 8.60
N SER A 135 -13.50 12.08 8.61
CA SER A 135 -13.91 11.33 7.42
C SER A 135 -15.42 11.08 7.46
N GLY A 136 -16.18 11.74 6.58
CA GLY A 136 -17.60 11.52 6.37
C GLY A 136 -17.82 10.38 5.37
N GLY A 137 -18.04 9.16 5.86
CA GLY A 137 -18.37 8.01 5.01
C GLY A 137 -17.20 7.46 4.17
N MET A 138 -15.98 7.98 4.33
CA MET A 138 -14.75 7.52 3.67
C MET A 138 -13.89 6.68 4.62
N LYS A 139 -14.55 5.81 5.39
CA LYS A 139 -13.90 4.90 6.33
C LYS A 139 -13.01 3.93 5.55
N ASP A 140 -11.78 3.74 5.99
CA ASP A 140 -10.77 2.86 5.37
C ASP A 140 -10.27 3.28 3.97
N LEU A 141 -10.49 4.54 3.57
CA LEU A 141 -10.00 5.07 2.29
C LEU A 141 -8.79 6.00 2.42
N PHE A 142 -8.43 6.39 3.63
CA PHE A 142 -7.34 7.34 3.87
C PHE A 142 -6.37 6.84 4.93
N SER A 143 -5.10 7.08 4.66
CA SER A 143 -4.01 6.99 5.62
C SER A 143 -3.58 8.40 6.02
N VAL A 144 -3.35 8.59 7.32
CA VAL A 144 -2.75 9.80 7.89
C VAL A 144 -1.43 9.39 8.50
N ASP A 145 -0.36 10.05 8.07
CA ASP A 145 0.98 9.92 8.60
C ASP A 145 1.42 11.26 9.20
N THR A 146 2.10 11.18 10.33
CA THR A 146 2.57 12.36 11.06
C THR A 146 3.94 12.12 11.64
N ASP A 147 4.87 13.01 11.34
CA ASP A 147 6.19 13.04 11.99
C ASP A 147 6.38 14.35 12.74
N LYS A 148 6.98 14.26 13.93
CA LYS A 148 7.24 15.42 14.79
C LYS A 148 8.71 15.49 15.13
N GLN A 149 9.40 16.44 14.50
CA GLN A 149 10.81 16.73 14.73
C GLN A 149 10.98 18.12 15.35
N ASP A 150 11.23 18.17 16.66
CA ASP A 150 11.49 19.38 17.46
C ASP A 150 10.50 20.54 17.26
N ASN A 151 10.68 21.35 16.22
CA ASN A 151 9.84 22.51 15.87
C ASN A 151 9.04 22.32 14.57
N ASN A 152 9.24 21.22 13.86
CA ASN A 152 8.57 20.88 12.62
C ASN A 152 7.58 19.74 12.86
N PHE A 153 6.43 19.84 12.20
CA PHE A 153 5.42 18.81 12.15
C PHE A 153 5.09 18.52 10.69
N ASP A 154 5.41 17.31 10.25
CA ASP A 154 5.06 16.83 8.92
C ASP A 154 3.75 16.07 9.03
N PHE A 155 2.78 16.45 8.20
CA PHE A 155 1.43 15.89 8.15
C PHE A 155 1.15 15.45 6.72
N ASP A 156 0.98 14.15 6.52
CA ASP A 156 0.71 13.56 5.22
C ASP A 156 -0.64 12.84 5.26
N ILE A 157 -1.57 13.26 4.41
CA ILE A 157 -2.83 12.56 4.20
C ILE A 157 -2.90 12.00 2.78
N SER A 158 -3.09 10.70 2.66
CA SER A 158 -3.10 9.99 1.39
C SER A 158 -4.31 9.09 1.25
N MET A 159 -4.96 9.12 0.09
CA MET A 159 -6.02 8.17 -0.24
C MET A 159 -5.42 6.83 -0.64
N GLU A 160 -5.80 5.75 0.04
CA GLU A 160 -5.40 4.40 -0.35
C GLU A 160 -6.16 3.96 -1.62
N ASN A 161 -5.49 3.22 -2.50
CA ASN A 161 -6.05 2.69 -3.74
C ASN A 161 -7.10 1.61 -3.46
N VAL A 162 -8.30 2.01 -3.07
CA VAL A 162 -9.45 1.15 -2.89
C VAL A 162 -10.37 1.27 -4.11
N HIS A 163 -10.97 0.16 -4.53
CA HIS A 163 -11.98 0.16 -5.58
C HIS A 163 -13.12 1.10 -5.20
N LEU A 164 -13.14 2.29 -5.80
CA LEU A 164 -14.18 3.28 -5.56
C LEU A 164 -15.49 2.77 -6.19
N ASN A 165 -16.37 2.24 -5.36
CA ASN A 165 -17.73 1.96 -5.80
C ASN A 165 -18.47 3.30 -5.98
N LEU A 166 -18.69 3.72 -7.22
CA LEU A 166 -19.34 4.99 -7.58
C LEU A 166 -20.87 4.94 -7.47
N ASN A 167 -21.45 3.77 -7.16
CA ASN A 167 -22.91 3.56 -7.13
C ASN A 167 -23.57 3.89 -5.78
N GLU A 168 -22.82 4.28 -4.76
CA GLU A 168 -23.40 4.73 -3.50
C GLU A 168 -23.40 6.26 -3.43
N ASP A 169 -24.59 6.80 -3.18
CA ASP A 169 -24.93 8.20 -2.83
C ASP A 169 -24.31 8.65 -1.49
N ASN A 170 -23.15 8.08 -1.14
CA ASN A 170 -22.38 8.46 0.03
C ASN A 170 -21.61 9.75 -0.32
N HIS A 171 -22.05 10.85 0.28
CA HIS A 171 -21.35 12.13 0.32
C HIS A 171 -20.00 11.96 1.02
N ARG A 172 -19.02 11.51 0.24
CA ARG A 172 -17.65 11.26 0.63
C ARG A 172 -16.93 12.60 0.80
N ARG A 173 -16.89 13.08 2.05
CA ARG A 173 -16.29 14.37 2.43
C ARG A 173 -15.16 14.14 3.43
N LEU A 174 -14.01 14.76 3.17
CA LEU A 174 -12.89 14.86 4.09
C LEU A 174 -12.83 16.29 4.63
N GLU A 175 -12.87 16.47 5.94
CA GLU A 175 -12.72 17.78 6.59
C GLU A 175 -11.41 17.83 7.36
N VAL A 176 -10.58 18.84 7.09
CA VAL A 176 -9.29 19.05 7.76
C VAL A 176 -9.22 20.46 8.36
N GLY A 177 -9.01 20.52 9.68
CA GLY A 177 -8.87 21.74 10.46
C GLY A 177 -7.44 21.96 10.95
N PHE A 178 -6.92 23.18 10.81
CA PHE A 178 -5.57 23.57 11.25
C PHE A 178 -5.58 24.70 12.29
N ASN A 179 -4.58 24.70 13.17
CA ASN A 179 -4.34 25.79 14.13
C ASN A 179 -3.87 27.08 13.44
N ASN A 180 -4.12 28.27 13.99
CA ASN A 180 -3.63 29.52 13.39
C ASN A 180 -2.30 30.03 13.96
N LYS A 181 -1.63 29.27 14.83
CA LYS A 181 -0.39 29.70 15.49
C LYS A 181 0.91 29.37 14.75
N PRO A 182 1.10 28.17 14.16
CA PRO A 182 2.34 27.85 13.45
C PRO A 182 2.29 28.33 12.00
N ASN A 183 3.45 28.36 11.34
CA ASN A 183 3.54 28.65 9.91
C ASN A 183 3.29 27.37 9.09
N TYR A 184 2.61 27.51 7.95
CA TYR A 184 2.23 26.37 7.11
C TYR A 184 2.92 26.38 5.76
N THR A 185 3.37 25.20 5.34
CA THR A 185 3.67 24.88 3.94
C THR A 185 2.69 23.82 3.48
N PHE A 186 1.90 24.14 2.45
CA PHE A 186 0.94 23.20 1.89
C PHE A 186 1.43 22.63 0.57
N ASN A 187 1.32 21.31 0.42
CA ASN A 187 1.58 20.62 -0.84
C ASN A 187 0.35 19.79 -1.24
N PHE A 188 -0.13 20.00 -2.46
CA PHE A 188 -1.41 19.47 -2.92
C PHE A 188 -1.23 18.63 -4.19
N GLU A 189 -1.51 17.34 -4.09
CA GLU A 189 -1.56 16.39 -5.19
C GLU A 189 -3.00 15.88 -5.33
N PHE A 190 -3.83 16.64 -6.03
CA PHE A 190 -5.22 16.31 -6.27
C PHE A 190 -5.44 15.73 -7.67
N GLY A 191 -6.23 14.66 -7.75
CA GLY A 191 -6.73 14.11 -9.01
C GLY A 191 -8.09 14.69 -9.40
N ALA A 192 -9.11 13.83 -9.51
CA ALA A 192 -10.49 14.20 -9.77
C ALA A 192 -11.23 14.53 -8.45
N ALA A 193 -10.79 15.58 -7.76
CA ALA A 193 -11.34 16.01 -6.48
C ALA A 193 -12.02 17.38 -6.56
N ASP A 194 -13.07 17.56 -5.77
CA ASP A 194 -13.67 18.85 -5.44
C ASP A 194 -13.02 19.36 -4.15
N VAL A 195 -12.44 20.56 -4.20
CA VAL A 195 -11.61 21.07 -3.09
C VAL A 195 -12.08 22.47 -2.71
N ASN A 196 -12.49 22.63 -1.45
CA ASN A 196 -12.79 23.91 -0.85
C ASN A 196 -11.76 24.23 0.26
N MET A 197 -11.09 25.37 0.16
CA MET A 197 -10.05 25.77 1.12
C MET A 197 -10.30 27.19 1.60
N ASP A 198 -10.49 27.33 2.91
CA ASP A 198 -10.49 28.63 3.60
C ASP A 198 -9.30 28.70 4.57
N LEU A 199 -8.23 29.32 4.07
CA LEU A 199 -6.97 29.52 4.80
C LEU A 199 -6.82 30.96 5.28
N SER A 200 -7.88 31.79 5.21
CA SER A 200 -7.81 33.22 5.52
C SER A 200 -7.41 33.53 6.97
N SER A 201 -7.55 32.56 7.86
CA SER A 201 -7.24 32.67 9.29
C SER A 201 -5.89 32.07 9.69
N LEU A 202 -5.12 31.51 8.74
CA LEU A 202 -3.82 30.88 8.96
C LEU A 202 -2.64 31.83 8.70
#